data_AF-A0A413UD66-F1
#
_entry.id   AF-A0A413UD66-F1
#
_cell.length_a   1.000
_cell.length_b   1.000
_cell.length_c   1.000
_cell.angle_alpha   90.00
_cell.angle_beta   90.00
_cell.angle_gamma   90.00
#
_symmetry.space_group_name_H-M   'P 1'
#
loop_
_entity.id
_entity.type
_entity.pdbx_description
1 polymer ?
#
loop_
_entity_poly.entity_id
_entity_poly.type
_entity_poly.pdbx_seq_one_letter_code
_entity_poly.pdbx_strand_id
1 'polypeptide(L)'
;MHLKRYLCTGLIFSMMLVTSSLGIQAKSTSTLHIELTGGLGTAEIMTDEDITYPVDGGDDSFSFDKGTQLKITIHSKYGIDSVQDDNSVLKQKGKKIEKISAKDYTFTYKTQDMDTNLTVNLTEMHSRFKITSITTDENGEVMPGYVKYGCVKKSFYEEAGENIDEAIELAQENGSESDYQILESDENGVFQTNDFLKGTYIIKKLGDESEPFELIVTRNKDIPYTYIRLNNGYEFSSDKTGTVKIIESNQTIQSATRIILKSKNDKLVEDNGTFKIKMLNEKGKTLKNYKKQYLKTDKNGCVRMYDGVRWMRTFTLKNGKSVLPVVLPDGNYKITKSKFNDCSLKTFDFKISSNTISGLDGDSQPINDIVLQVTYCR
;
A
#
# COMPACT_ATOMS: atom_id res chain seq x y z
N MET A 1 68.19 -52.08 34.84
CA MET A 1 68.48 -52.59 33.47
C MET A 1 68.03 -51.50 32.51
N HIS A 2 68.80 -50.85 31.64
CA HIS A 2 70.16 -51.00 31.14
C HIS A 2 70.80 -49.60 31.05
N LEU A 3 72.10 -49.53 31.35
CA LEU A 3 73.01 -48.39 31.19
C LEU A 3 73.74 -48.49 29.84
N LYS A 4 74.31 -47.37 29.36
CA LYS A 4 75.47 -47.18 28.42
C LYS A 4 75.11 -46.78 26.98
N ARG A 5 75.88 -45.96 26.26
CA ARG A 5 77.01 -44.99 26.49
C ARG A 5 77.34 -44.42 25.08
N TYR A 6 78.27 -43.45 25.05
CA TYR A 6 79.01 -42.83 23.93
C TYR A 6 78.36 -41.57 23.36
N LEU A 7 78.85 -40.34 23.59
CA LEU A 7 80.20 -39.78 23.79
C LEU A 7 81.10 -39.87 22.54
N CYS A 8 81.18 -38.74 21.81
CA CYS A 8 82.39 -38.09 21.28
C CYS A 8 81.96 -36.92 20.35
N THR A 9 81.98 -35.65 20.78
CA THR A 9 83.10 -34.69 20.78
C THR A 9 83.78 -34.45 19.42
N GLY A 10 83.69 -33.21 18.93
CA GLY A 10 84.49 -32.69 17.81
C GLY A 10 83.76 -31.61 16.99
N LEU A 11 83.33 -30.48 17.59
CA LEU A 11 83.97 -29.15 17.47
C LEU A 11 83.99 -28.56 16.03
N ILE A 12 83.23 -27.48 15.80
CA ILE A 12 83.73 -26.11 15.47
C ILE A 12 82.54 -25.11 15.41
N PHE A 13 82.61 -24.14 16.34
CA PHE A 13 82.13 -22.74 16.35
C PHE A 13 81.11 -22.24 15.30
N SER A 14 79.97 -21.72 15.76
CA SER A 14 79.75 -20.26 15.93
C SER A 14 78.34 -19.96 16.45
N MET A 15 78.24 -18.86 17.19
CA MET A 15 77.06 -18.31 17.88
C MET A 15 75.84 -18.14 16.95
N MET A 16 74.65 -18.46 17.46
CA MET A 16 73.55 -17.50 17.61
C MET A 16 72.55 -18.04 18.63
N LEU A 17 72.43 -17.34 19.76
CA LEU A 17 71.21 -17.36 20.57
C LEU A 17 70.09 -16.83 19.69
N VAL A 18 69.26 -17.72 19.13
CA VAL A 18 67.93 -17.34 18.66
C VAL A 18 66.98 -17.72 19.79
N THR A 19 66.64 -16.73 20.60
CA THR A 19 65.44 -16.75 21.42
C THR A 19 64.28 -17.09 20.51
N SER A 20 63.76 -18.32 20.57
CA SER A 20 62.49 -18.67 19.95
C SER A 20 61.38 -18.00 20.76
N SER A 21 61.17 -16.71 20.49
CA SER A 21 59.91 -16.05 20.82
C SER A 21 58.84 -16.78 20.00
N LEU A 22 58.12 -17.69 20.65
CA LEU A 22 56.76 -18.01 20.24
C LEU A 22 55.97 -16.71 20.37
N GLY A 23 55.99 -15.90 19.32
CA GLY A 23 55.09 -14.78 19.19
C GLY A 23 53.70 -15.36 19.10
N ILE A 24 52.95 -15.28 20.20
CA ILE A 24 51.49 -15.25 20.11
C ILE A 24 51.21 -13.98 19.32
N GLN A 25 51.11 -14.13 18.01
CA GLN A 25 50.76 -13.03 17.12
C GLN A 25 49.30 -12.73 17.45
N ALA A 26 49.06 -11.67 18.22
CA ALA A 26 47.73 -11.16 18.45
C ALA A 26 47.14 -10.87 17.07
N LYS A 27 46.19 -11.72 16.62
CA LYS A 27 45.41 -11.44 15.42
C LYS A 27 44.71 -10.11 15.67
N SER A 28 45.11 -9.07 14.96
CA SER A 28 44.45 -7.79 15.07
C SER A 28 43.09 -7.93 14.39
N THR A 29 42.03 -7.74 15.14
CA THR A 29 40.64 -7.74 14.66
C THR A 29 40.23 -6.33 14.25
N SER A 30 39.20 -6.22 13.41
CA SER A 30 38.48 -5.00 13.07
C SER A 30 37.00 -5.21 13.41
N THR A 31 36.35 -4.19 13.97
CA THR A 31 34.92 -4.22 14.25
C THR A 31 34.14 -3.71 13.05
N LEU A 32 33.16 -4.49 12.61
CA LEU A 32 32.14 -4.08 11.65
C LEU A 32 30.89 -3.73 12.45
N HIS A 33 30.54 -2.46 12.44
CA HIS A 33 29.23 -1.99 12.85
C HIS A 33 28.30 -2.06 11.63
N ILE A 34 27.16 -2.73 11.76
CA ILE A 34 26.16 -2.81 10.70
C ILE A 34 24.85 -2.23 11.22
N GLU A 35 24.35 -1.25 10.51
CA GLU A 35 23.08 -0.60 10.83
C GLU A 35 22.11 -0.83 9.69
N LEU A 36 20.97 -1.47 9.97
CA LEU A 36 19.85 -1.52 9.04
C LEU A 36 18.89 -0.37 9.35
N THR A 37 18.78 0.57 8.43
CA THR A 37 17.95 1.76 8.55
C THR A 37 16.84 1.76 7.51
N GLY A 38 15.68 2.29 7.90
CA GLY A 38 14.49 2.31 7.05
C GLY A 38 13.94 0.91 6.74
N GLY A 39 12.81 0.89 6.02
CA GLY A 39 12.22 -0.30 5.41
C GLY A 39 11.83 -1.43 6.36
N LEU A 40 11.66 -2.62 5.79
CA LEU A 40 11.50 -3.87 6.54
C LEU A 40 12.43 -4.91 5.94
N GLY A 41 13.33 -5.42 6.77
CA GLY A 41 14.25 -6.48 6.39
C GLY A 41 15.19 -6.86 7.51
N THR A 42 15.94 -7.93 7.27
CA THR A 42 17.01 -8.44 8.14
C THR A 42 18.27 -8.56 7.30
N ALA A 43 19.42 -8.76 7.94
CA ALA A 43 20.62 -9.19 7.26
C ALA A 43 21.17 -10.50 7.85
N GLU A 44 21.85 -11.26 7.01
CA GLU A 44 22.65 -12.41 7.41
C GLU A 44 24.08 -12.18 6.95
N ILE A 45 25.02 -12.22 7.89
CA ILE A 45 26.46 -12.16 7.60
C ILE A 45 27.00 -13.58 7.65
N MET A 46 27.59 -14.04 6.55
CA MET A 46 28.25 -15.34 6.49
C MET A 46 29.75 -15.15 6.25
N THR A 47 30.57 -15.78 7.09
CA THR A 47 32.04 -15.80 6.94
C THR A 47 32.47 -16.88 5.94
N ASP A 48 33.75 -16.85 5.53
CA ASP A 48 34.34 -17.90 4.69
C ASP A 48 34.36 -19.29 5.35
N GLU A 49 34.19 -19.35 6.68
CA GLU A 49 34.07 -20.60 7.46
C GLU A 49 32.61 -21.07 7.61
N ASP A 50 31.70 -20.52 6.80
CA ASP A 50 30.25 -20.78 6.82
C ASP A 50 29.56 -20.51 8.18
N ILE A 51 30.18 -19.70 9.05
CA ILE A 51 29.55 -19.21 10.27
C ILE A 51 28.61 -18.05 9.91
N THR A 52 27.34 -18.16 10.31
CA THR A 52 26.28 -17.18 10.03
C THR A 52 25.90 -16.37 11.27
N TYR A 53 25.79 -15.05 11.12
CA TYR A 53 25.33 -14.11 12.13
C TYR A 53 24.05 -13.42 11.64
N PRO A 54 22.91 -13.57 12.34
CA PRO A 54 21.70 -12.82 12.03
C PRO A 54 21.83 -11.37 12.51
N VAL A 55 21.17 -10.47 11.79
CA VAL A 55 21.08 -9.03 12.10
C VAL A 55 19.61 -8.65 12.03
N ASP A 56 18.99 -8.51 13.20
CA ASP A 56 17.55 -8.31 13.37
C ASP A 56 17.25 -6.85 13.71
N GLY A 57 17.33 -5.97 12.71
CA GLY A 57 16.83 -4.59 12.74
C GLY A 57 17.33 -3.71 13.90
N GLY A 58 18.40 -2.96 13.67
CA GLY A 58 19.00 -2.06 14.66
C GLY A 58 20.47 -1.79 14.35
N ASP A 59 21.18 -1.27 15.36
CA ASP A 59 22.63 -1.03 15.37
C ASP A 59 23.33 -2.25 16.01
N ASP A 60 23.86 -3.15 15.17
CA ASP A 60 24.53 -4.38 15.58
C ASP A 60 26.04 -4.30 15.28
N SER A 61 26.86 -4.92 16.13
CA SER A 61 28.31 -4.81 16.04
C SER A 61 28.98 -6.19 16.13
N PHE A 62 29.87 -6.49 15.18
CA PHE A 62 30.56 -7.77 15.09
C PHE A 62 32.07 -7.57 14.90
N SER A 63 32.89 -8.33 15.62
CA SER A 63 34.35 -8.29 15.45
C SER A 63 34.83 -9.44 14.57
N PHE A 64 35.62 -9.12 13.55
CA PHE A 64 36.19 -10.09 12.61
C PHE A 64 37.71 -9.92 12.50
N ASP A 65 38.40 -10.96 12.03
CA ASP A 65 39.81 -10.83 11.65
C ASP A 65 39.94 -9.81 10.48
N LYS A 66 41.04 -9.05 10.45
CA LYS A 66 41.26 -8.07 9.37
C LYS A 66 41.37 -8.73 8.00
N GLY A 67 40.76 -8.10 7.00
CA GLY A 67 40.76 -8.60 5.64
C GLY A 67 39.89 -9.84 5.42
N THR A 68 39.07 -10.21 6.41
CA THR A 68 38.09 -11.30 6.28
C THR A 68 37.09 -10.95 5.18
N GLN A 69 36.84 -11.91 4.30
CA GLN A 69 35.81 -11.77 3.30
C GLN A 69 34.48 -12.26 3.89
N LEU A 70 33.48 -11.38 3.82
CA LEU A 70 32.14 -11.62 4.32
C LEU A 70 31.18 -11.69 3.14
N LYS A 71 30.24 -12.62 3.20
CA LYS A 71 29.09 -12.69 2.30
C LYS A 71 27.88 -12.21 3.08
N ILE A 72 27.40 -11.02 2.75
CA ILE A 72 26.27 -10.39 3.43
C ILE A 72 25.06 -10.55 2.53
N THR A 73 23.99 -11.14 3.06
CA THR A 73 22.70 -11.25 2.41
C THR A 73 21.72 -10.35 3.13
N ILE A 74 21.12 -9.43 2.40
CA ILE A 74 20.05 -8.59 2.90
C ILE A 74 18.73 -9.21 2.46
N HIS A 75 17.87 -9.49 3.42
CA HIS A 75 16.50 -9.95 3.22
C HIS A 75 15.58 -8.74 3.36
N SER A 76 15.46 -7.99 2.28
CA SER A 76 14.53 -6.86 2.21
C SER A 76 13.17 -7.29 1.67
N LYS A 77 12.11 -6.74 2.24
CA LYS A 77 10.77 -6.95 1.69
C LYS A 77 10.53 -6.13 0.42
N TYR A 78 11.18 -4.97 0.28
CA TYR A 78 10.86 -3.93 -0.71
C TYR A 78 12.03 -3.46 -1.56
N GLY A 79 13.25 -3.86 -1.21
CA GLY A 79 14.47 -3.46 -1.90
C GLY A 79 15.49 -2.76 -0.99
N ILE A 80 16.58 -2.31 -1.59
CA ILE A 80 17.68 -1.63 -0.94
C ILE A 80 17.93 -0.33 -1.69
N ASP A 81 17.83 0.79 -1.00
CA ASP A 81 18.08 2.10 -1.59
C ASP A 81 19.57 2.33 -1.74
N SER A 82 20.36 2.03 -0.71
CA SER A 82 21.82 2.03 -0.78
C SER A 82 22.47 1.19 0.30
N VAL A 83 23.65 0.66 0.01
CA VAL A 83 24.60 0.17 1.01
C VAL A 83 25.77 1.14 1.04
N GLN A 84 26.11 1.65 2.23
CA GLN A 84 27.17 2.63 2.44
C GLN A 84 28.25 2.05 3.34
N ASP A 85 29.51 2.23 2.94
CA ASP A 85 30.70 2.00 3.76
C ASP A 85 31.16 3.38 4.25
N ASP A 86 30.97 3.61 5.55
CA ASP A 86 30.94 4.92 6.19
C ASP A 86 30.03 5.90 5.41
N ASN A 87 30.62 6.89 4.73
CA ASN A 87 29.88 7.94 4.02
C ASN A 87 29.82 7.73 2.50
N SER A 88 30.24 6.57 1.99
CA SER A 88 30.35 6.30 0.56
C SER A 88 29.54 5.09 0.12
N VAL A 89 28.76 5.22 -0.96
CA VAL A 89 28.01 4.09 -1.53
C VAL A 89 28.97 2.98 -1.97
N LEU A 90 28.79 1.79 -1.40
CA LEU A 90 29.60 0.61 -1.63
C LEU A 90 29.51 0.17 -3.09
N LYS A 91 30.62 -0.29 -3.66
CA LYS A 91 30.70 -0.75 -5.05
C LYS A 91 31.10 -2.22 -5.13
N GLN A 92 30.30 -3.03 -5.83
CA GLN A 92 30.62 -4.41 -6.16
C GLN A 92 30.91 -4.52 -7.65
N LYS A 93 32.10 -5.03 -8.01
CA LYS A 93 32.55 -5.16 -9.42
C LYS A 93 32.39 -3.86 -10.22
N GLY A 94 32.70 -2.73 -9.58
CA GLY A 94 32.63 -1.39 -10.18
C GLY A 94 31.22 -0.77 -10.23
N LYS A 95 30.16 -1.47 -9.81
CA LYS A 95 28.79 -0.95 -9.75
C LYS A 95 28.41 -0.59 -8.32
N LYS A 96 27.80 0.58 -8.14
CA LYS A 96 27.22 0.97 -6.85
C LYS A 96 26.10 0.01 -6.45
N ILE A 97 26.01 -0.29 -5.16
CA ILE A 97 24.92 -1.06 -4.57
C ILE A 97 23.86 -0.05 -4.12
N GLU A 98 23.00 0.35 -5.04
CA GLU A 98 21.90 1.29 -4.81
C GLU A 98 20.71 0.94 -5.71
N LYS A 99 19.50 1.31 -5.26
CA LYS A 99 18.23 1.13 -6.00
C LYS A 99 17.98 -0.32 -6.46
N ILE A 100 18.19 -1.26 -5.55
CA ILE A 100 18.00 -2.69 -5.80
C ILE A 100 16.57 -3.07 -5.42
N SER A 101 15.80 -3.60 -6.38
CA SER A 101 14.41 -4.03 -6.15
C SER A 101 14.27 -5.50 -5.72
N ALA A 102 15.37 -6.25 -5.70
CA ALA A 102 15.38 -7.65 -5.28
C ALA A 102 15.07 -7.77 -3.79
N LYS A 103 14.30 -8.79 -3.42
CA LYS A 103 14.00 -9.08 -2.00
C LYS A 103 15.22 -9.57 -1.27
N ASP A 104 15.88 -10.57 -1.85
CA ASP A 104 17.15 -11.07 -1.35
C ASP A 104 18.26 -10.52 -2.23
N TYR A 105 19.22 -9.84 -1.61
CA TYR A 105 20.40 -9.36 -2.31
C TYR A 105 21.65 -9.70 -1.53
N THR A 106 22.56 -10.41 -2.19
CA THR A 106 23.82 -10.83 -1.62
C THR A 106 24.97 -10.07 -2.25
N PHE A 107 25.86 -9.55 -1.41
CA PHE A 107 27.12 -8.96 -1.83
C PHE A 107 28.28 -9.45 -0.96
N THR A 108 29.49 -9.17 -1.43
CA THR A 108 30.70 -9.49 -0.69
C THR A 108 31.24 -8.20 -0.09
N TYR A 109 31.62 -8.25 1.18
CA TYR A 109 32.30 -7.15 1.87
C TYR A 109 33.63 -7.67 2.41
N LYS A 110 34.68 -6.86 2.38
CA LYS A 110 35.97 -7.23 2.95
C LYS A 110 36.27 -6.29 4.10
N THR A 111 36.48 -6.82 5.29
CA THR A 111 36.78 -6.01 6.47
C THR A 111 38.08 -5.24 6.28
N GLN A 112 38.11 -3.99 6.74
CA GLN A 112 39.26 -3.10 6.59
C GLN A 112 40.25 -3.24 7.75
N ASP A 113 41.36 -2.50 7.67
CA ASP A 113 42.38 -2.50 8.73
C ASP A 113 41.98 -1.69 9.98
N MET A 114 40.85 -0.98 9.89
CA MET A 114 40.22 -0.14 10.91
C MET A 114 38.75 -0.53 11.10
N ASP A 115 38.13 -0.06 12.19
CA ASP A 115 36.70 -0.23 12.41
C ASP A 115 35.91 0.50 11.31
N THR A 116 34.81 -0.11 10.88
CA THR A 116 34.02 0.35 9.73
C THR A 116 32.54 0.31 10.05
N ASN A 117 31.81 1.30 9.57
CA ASN A 117 30.35 1.34 9.66
C ASN A 117 29.75 0.99 8.30
N LEU A 118 28.92 -0.05 8.26
CA LEU A 118 28.17 -0.43 7.09
C LEU A 118 26.69 -0.12 7.30
N THR A 119 26.21 0.95 6.69
CA THR A 119 24.79 1.32 6.76
C THR A 119 24.05 0.76 5.57
N VAL A 120 23.00 -0.02 5.82
CA VAL A 120 22.11 -0.58 4.81
C VAL A 120 20.78 0.16 4.88
N ASN A 121 20.55 1.05 3.92
CA ASN A 121 19.29 1.77 3.79
C ASN A 121 18.32 0.90 2.99
N LEU A 122 17.35 0.29 3.68
CA LEU A 122 16.31 -0.50 3.05
C LEU A 122 15.25 0.41 2.43
N THR A 123 14.75 0.00 1.27
CA THR A 123 13.65 0.71 0.61
C THR A 123 12.41 0.67 1.52
N GLU A 124 11.90 1.84 1.88
CA GLU A 124 10.63 1.95 2.59
C GLU A 124 9.46 1.75 1.65
N MET A 125 8.46 0.97 2.10
CA MET A 125 7.18 0.98 1.42
C MET A 125 6.40 2.20 1.92
N HIS A 126 6.46 3.22 1.10
CA HIS A 126 5.90 4.49 1.44
C HIS A 126 4.38 4.50 1.42
N SER A 127 3.81 5.09 2.48
CA SER A 127 2.37 5.25 2.62
C SER A 127 1.95 6.60 2.08
N ARG A 128 1.03 6.56 1.11
CA ARG A 128 0.52 7.74 0.44
C ARG A 128 -0.98 7.81 0.60
N PHE A 129 -1.52 9.00 0.47
CA PHE A 129 -2.93 9.14 0.17
C PHE A 129 -3.13 9.95 -1.09
N LYS A 130 -4.23 9.64 -1.79
CA LYS A 130 -4.64 10.29 -3.02
C LYS A 130 -6.10 10.69 -2.87
N ILE A 131 -6.40 11.94 -3.16
CA ILE A 131 -7.78 12.41 -3.22
C ILE A 131 -8.06 12.88 -4.63
N THR A 132 -9.21 12.46 -5.15
CA THR A 132 -9.79 12.99 -6.38
C THR A 132 -11.02 13.78 -6.00
N SER A 133 -10.95 15.10 -6.13
CA SER A 133 -12.06 16.00 -5.87
C SER A 133 -12.81 16.27 -7.17
N ILE A 134 -14.12 16.08 -7.14
CA ILE A 134 -15.00 16.31 -8.28
C ILE A 134 -16.17 17.20 -7.85
N THR A 135 -16.38 18.28 -8.58
CA THR A 135 -17.50 19.20 -8.40
C THR A 135 -18.47 19.09 -9.56
N THR A 136 -19.55 19.85 -9.49
CA THR A 136 -20.54 19.97 -10.56
C THR A 136 -20.75 21.43 -10.86
N ASP A 137 -20.81 21.75 -12.15
CA ASP A 137 -21.22 23.09 -12.59
C ASP A 137 -22.73 23.32 -12.42
N GLU A 138 -23.16 24.53 -12.76
CA GLU A 138 -24.58 24.95 -12.73
C GLU A 138 -25.50 24.11 -13.62
N ASN A 139 -24.96 23.36 -14.59
CA ASN A 139 -25.70 22.53 -15.55
C ASN A 139 -25.75 21.05 -15.15
N GLY A 140 -25.08 20.66 -14.06
CA GLY A 140 -25.02 19.26 -13.66
C GLY A 140 -23.85 18.47 -14.27
N GLU A 141 -22.92 19.13 -14.96
CA GLU A 141 -21.74 18.50 -15.56
C GLU A 141 -20.62 18.33 -14.52
N VAL A 142 -20.03 17.14 -14.49
CA VAL A 142 -18.95 16.80 -13.55
C VAL A 142 -17.66 17.46 -14.01
N MET A 143 -17.06 18.25 -13.13
CA MET A 143 -15.82 18.97 -13.37
C MET A 143 -14.82 18.67 -12.25
N PRO A 144 -13.52 18.81 -12.49
CA PRO A 144 -12.50 18.82 -11.45
C PRO A 144 -12.83 19.76 -10.29
N GLY A 145 -12.74 19.28 -9.06
CA GLY A 145 -12.82 20.10 -7.85
C GLY A 145 -11.44 20.66 -7.54
N TYR A 146 -11.29 21.99 -7.59
CA TYR A 146 -10.05 22.65 -7.21
C TYR A 146 -10.03 22.89 -5.71
N VAL A 147 -9.25 22.09 -4.98
CA VAL A 147 -9.24 22.05 -3.52
C VAL A 147 -7.81 22.04 -2.99
N LYS A 148 -7.67 22.58 -1.78
CA LYS A 148 -6.40 22.62 -1.06
C LYS A 148 -6.56 21.97 0.30
N TYR A 149 -5.61 21.12 0.67
CA TYR A 149 -5.61 20.39 1.92
C TYR A 149 -4.31 20.64 2.69
N GLY A 150 -4.47 20.78 4.00
CA GLY A 150 -3.39 20.72 4.97
C GLY A 150 -3.33 19.32 5.56
N CYS A 151 -2.13 18.76 5.61
CA CYS A 151 -1.85 17.53 6.33
C CYS A 151 -0.74 17.81 7.34
N VAL A 152 -0.94 17.44 8.60
CA VAL A 152 0.05 17.65 9.67
C VAL A 152 0.04 16.50 10.65
N LYS A 153 1.18 16.17 11.25
CA LYS A 153 1.24 15.17 12.32
C LYS A 153 0.35 15.56 13.49
N LYS A 154 -0.38 14.60 14.03
CA LYS A 154 -1.39 14.82 15.07
C LYS A 154 -0.88 15.56 16.30
N SER A 155 0.38 15.34 16.69
CA SER A 155 1.01 16.06 17.81
C SER A 155 1.03 17.58 17.62
N PHE A 156 1.36 18.07 16.43
CA PHE A 156 1.35 19.51 16.14
C PHE A 156 -0.08 20.07 16.10
N TYR A 157 -1.04 19.28 15.61
CA TYR A 157 -2.45 19.67 15.61
C TYR A 157 -3.01 19.82 17.02
N GLU A 158 -2.68 18.90 17.93
CA GLU A 158 -3.07 18.96 19.34
C GLU A 158 -2.37 20.12 20.06
N GLU A 159 -1.09 20.36 19.78
CA GLU A 159 -0.32 21.48 20.34
C GLU A 159 -0.87 22.85 19.89
N ALA A 160 -1.31 22.95 18.64
CA ALA A 160 -1.97 24.13 18.08
C ALA A 160 -3.44 24.29 18.49
N GLY A 161 -3.93 23.55 19.50
CA GLY A 161 -5.32 23.66 19.94
C GLY A 161 -6.34 23.30 18.86
N GLU A 162 -6.03 22.30 18.03
CA GLU A 162 -6.88 21.80 16.93
C GLU A 162 -7.11 22.82 15.78
N ASN A 163 -6.21 23.79 15.63
CA ASN A 163 -6.17 24.69 14.48
C ASN A 163 -5.18 24.17 13.42
N ILE A 164 -5.66 23.87 12.21
CA ILE A 164 -4.81 23.32 11.14
C ILE A 164 -3.77 24.32 10.62
N ASP A 165 -4.12 25.60 10.55
CA ASP A 165 -3.23 26.62 9.99
C ASP A 165 -2.07 26.87 10.98
N GLU A 166 -2.38 27.03 12.26
CA GLU A 166 -1.38 27.14 13.33
C GLU A 166 -0.52 25.86 13.46
N ALA A 167 -1.12 24.68 13.31
CA ALA A 167 -0.38 23.42 13.35
C ALA A 167 0.64 23.29 12.20
N ILE A 168 0.28 23.77 11.00
CA ILE A 168 1.20 23.81 9.86
C ILE A 168 2.34 24.79 10.11
N GLU A 169 2.06 25.97 10.66
CA GLU A 169 3.11 26.93 11.05
C GLU A 169 4.06 26.33 12.10
N LEU A 170 3.53 25.70 13.16
CA LEU A 170 4.35 25.01 14.16
C LEU A 170 5.22 23.90 13.56
N ALA A 171 4.66 23.11 12.64
CA ALA A 171 5.39 22.04 11.97
C ALA A 171 6.46 22.58 11.00
N GLN A 172 6.25 23.75 10.39
CA GLN A 172 7.24 24.43 9.55
C GLN A 172 8.42 24.96 10.37
N GLU A 173 8.16 25.45 11.58
CA GLU A 173 9.21 25.99 12.45
C GLU A 173 10.01 24.90 13.18
N ASN A 174 9.34 23.82 13.61
CA ASN A 174 9.89 22.86 14.57
C ASN A 174 9.93 21.41 14.07
N GLY A 175 9.34 21.12 12.92
CA GLY A 175 9.23 19.77 12.35
C GLY A 175 10.20 19.52 11.18
N SER A 176 10.05 18.38 10.54
CA SER A 176 10.67 18.05 9.26
C SER A 176 9.66 18.17 8.11
N GLU A 177 10.12 18.25 6.85
CA GLU A 177 9.23 18.20 5.67
C GLU A 177 8.34 16.93 5.62
N SER A 178 8.66 15.90 6.42
CA SER A 178 7.85 14.67 6.53
C SER A 178 6.70 14.76 7.54
N ASP A 179 6.66 15.81 8.38
CA ASP A 179 5.64 16.00 9.41
C ASP A 179 4.44 16.84 8.96
N TYR A 180 4.55 17.56 7.83
CA TYR A 180 3.45 18.30 7.23
C TYR A 180 3.51 18.33 5.70
N GLN A 181 2.36 18.48 5.04
CA GLN A 181 2.27 18.72 3.60
C GLN A 181 1.09 19.65 3.30
N ILE A 182 1.29 20.60 2.39
CA ILE A 182 0.21 21.38 1.78
C ILE A 182 0.00 20.84 0.38
N LEU A 183 -1.24 20.42 0.09
CA LEU A 183 -1.59 19.70 -1.12
C LEU A 183 -2.62 20.51 -1.88
N GLU A 184 -2.36 20.74 -3.16
CA GLU A 184 -3.27 21.42 -4.07
C GLU A 184 -3.59 20.48 -5.22
N SER A 185 -4.87 20.38 -5.57
CA SER A 185 -5.33 19.56 -6.69
C SER A 185 -4.80 20.07 -8.02
N ASP A 186 -4.42 19.14 -8.91
CA ASP A 186 -4.07 19.45 -10.30
C ASP A 186 -5.28 19.86 -11.15
N GLU A 187 -5.06 20.09 -12.45
CA GLU A 187 -6.11 20.42 -13.43
C GLU A 187 -7.23 19.36 -13.55
N ASN A 188 -7.01 18.15 -13.04
CA ASN A 188 -7.97 17.06 -13.03
C ASN A 188 -8.65 16.90 -11.66
N GLY A 189 -8.37 17.78 -10.69
CA GLY A 189 -8.95 17.72 -9.35
C GLY A 189 -8.26 16.67 -8.48
N VAL A 190 -7.07 16.21 -8.88
CA VAL A 190 -6.36 15.12 -8.24
C VAL A 190 -5.17 15.67 -7.47
N PHE A 191 -4.98 15.21 -6.24
CA PHE A 191 -3.72 15.36 -5.54
C PHE A 191 -3.31 14.03 -4.90
N GLN A 192 -2.01 13.84 -4.81
CA GLN A 192 -1.39 12.71 -4.16
C GLN A 192 -0.27 13.23 -3.28
N THR A 193 -0.16 12.65 -2.10
CA THR A 193 0.90 13.05 -1.18
C THR A 193 2.23 12.46 -1.56
N ASN A 194 3.26 13.13 -1.06
CA ASN A 194 4.52 12.48 -0.82
C ASN A 194 4.35 11.46 0.30
N ASP A 195 5.41 10.69 0.46
CA ASP A 195 5.49 9.55 1.32
C ASP A 195 5.47 9.96 2.81
N PHE A 196 4.56 9.38 3.59
CA PHE A 196 4.50 9.61 5.04
C PHE A 196 5.21 8.51 5.82
N LEU A 197 5.86 8.93 6.89
CA LEU A 197 6.43 8.04 7.91
C LEU A 197 5.32 7.46 8.80
N LYS A 198 5.69 6.47 9.62
CA LYS A 198 4.78 5.89 10.62
C LYS A 198 4.30 6.98 11.59
N GLY A 199 2.99 7.12 11.73
CA GLY A 199 2.38 8.15 12.57
C GLY A 199 0.89 8.30 12.32
N THR A 200 0.27 9.18 13.09
CA THR A 200 -1.09 9.67 12.82
C THR A 200 -1.00 11.11 12.36
N TYR A 201 -1.68 11.42 11.27
CA TYR A 201 -1.71 12.71 10.64
C TYR A 201 -3.16 13.18 10.55
N ILE A 202 -3.36 14.49 10.70
CA ILE A 202 -4.63 15.16 10.55
C ILE A 202 -4.66 15.78 9.17
N ILE A 203 -5.69 15.45 8.41
CA ILE A 203 -5.96 16.01 7.09
C ILE A 203 -7.20 16.88 7.19
N LYS A 204 -7.09 18.14 6.75
CA LYS A 204 -8.20 19.09 6.71
C LYS A 204 -8.13 19.91 5.44
N LYS A 205 -9.29 20.19 4.85
CA LYS A 205 -9.40 21.10 3.71
C LYS A 205 -9.19 22.54 4.18
N LEU A 206 -8.31 23.27 3.51
CA LEU A 206 -7.97 24.65 3.88
C LEU A 206 -9.02 25.61 3.31
N GLY A 207 -9.43 26.59 4.11
CA GLY A 207 -10.45 27.57 3.74
C GLY A 207 -11.88 27.01 3.68
N ASP A 208 -12.12 25.84 4.27
CA ASP A 208 -13.43 25.19 4.37
C ASP A 208 -13.71 24.83 5.85
N GLU A 209 -14.99 24.82 6.24
CA GLU A 209 -15.46 24.43 7.58
C GLU A 209 -15.58 22.90 7.72
N SER A 210 -15.15 22.14 6.72
CA SER A 210 -15.13 20.68 6.76
C SER A 210 -14.38 20.14 7.98
N GLU A 211 -14.94 19.11 8.60
CA GLU A 211 -14.28 18.44 9.71
C GLU A 211 -12.98 17.75 9.25
N PRO A 212 -11.93 17.74 10.10
CA PRO A 212 -10.71 16.99 9.82
C PRO A 212 -10.96 15.47 9.86
N PHE A 213 -10.06 14.71 9.24
CA PHE A 213 -10.01 13.26 9.38
C PHE A 213 -8.57 12.78 9.59
N GLU A 214 -8.43 11.56 10.12
CA GLU A 214 -7.13 10.99 10.47
C GLU A 214 -6.59 10.12 9.33
N LEU A 215 -5.34 10.33 8.95
CA LEU A 215 -4.53 9.34 8.22
C LEU A 215 -3.64 8.63 9.22
N ILE A 216 -3.79 7.32 9.30
CA ILE A 216 -3.04 6.49 10.24
C ILE A 216 -2.11 5.60 9.44
N VAL A 217 -0.82 5.90 9.54
CA VAL A 217 0.26 5.08 8.98
C VAL A 217 0.75 4.17 10.10
N THR A 218 0.30 2.92 10.08
CA THR A 218 0.65 1.92 11.10
C THR A 218 1.28 0.68 10.48
N ARG A 219 1.55 -0.32 11.32
CA ARG A 219 2.02 -1.63 10.91
C ARG A 219 0.99 -2.67 11.34
N ASN A 220 0.53 -3.47 10.38
CA ASN A 220 -0.18 -4.71 10.69
C ASN A 220 0.81 -5.86 10.47
N LYS A 221 1.41 -6.36 11.56
CA LYS A 221 2.61 -7.22 11.52
C LYS A 221 3.74 -6.53 10.73
N ASP A 222 4.35 -7.23 9.77
CA ASP A 222 5.42 -6.73 8.90
C ASP A 222 4.89 -6.06 7.62
N ILE A 223 3.65 -5.55 7.60
CA ILE A 223 3.08 -4.86 6.44
C ILE A 223 2.72 -3.44 6.89
N PRO A 224 3.30 -2.38 6.29
CA PRO A 224 2.78 -1.03 6.49
C PRO A 224 1.34 -1.00 6.02
N TYR A 225 0.46 -0.67 6.97
CA TYR A 225 -0.97 -0.61 6.79
C TYR A 225 -1.37 0.83 7.03
N THR A 226 -1.86 1.46 5.98
CA THR A 226 -2.28 2.85 6.03
C THR A 226 -3.76 2.90 5.77
N TYR A 227 -4.46 3.66 6.59
CA TYR A 227 -5.88 3.84 6.44
C TYR A 227 -6.29 5.23 6.88
N ILE A 228 -7.39 5.71 6.31
CA ILE A 228 -8.02 6.94 6.75
C ILE A 228 -9.17 6.58 7.68
N ARG A 229 -9.27 7.26 8.82
CA ARG A 229 -10.40 7.18 9.75
C ARG A 229 -11.14 8.51 9.74
N LEU A 230 -12.44 8.45 9.46
CA LEU A 230 -13.34 9.58 9.55
C LEU A 230 -13.92 9.72 10.97
N ASN A 231 -14.42 10.92 11.32
CA ASN A 231 -14.98 11.20 12.64
C ASN A 231 -16.21 10.37 12.99
N ASN A 232 -16.94 9.88 11.98
CA ASN A 232 -18.06 8.95 12.15
C ASN A 232 -17.62 7.48 12.36
N GLY A 233 -16.31 7.22 12.49
CA GLY A 233 -15.74 5.90 12.75
C GLY A 233 -15.55 5.02 11.51
N TYR A 234 -15.85 5.51 10.30
CA TYR A 234 -15.58 4.77 9.07
C TYR A 234 -14.08 4.77 8.74
N GLU A 235 -13.60 3.65 8.18
CA GLU A 235 -12.20 3.47 7.81
C GLU A 235 -12.03 3.11 6.33
N PHE A 236 -11.05 3.72 5.66
CA PHE A 236 -10.64 3.43 4.28
C PHE A 236 -9.22 2.89 4.26
N SER A 237 -9.06 1.62 3.91
CA SER A 237 -7.75 0.96 3.86
C SER A 237 -6.98 1.29 2.58
N SER A 238 -5.65 1.18 2.66
CA SER A 238 -4.76 1.30 1.51
C SER A 238 -4.94 0.14 0.52
N ASP A 239 -4.65 0.42 -0.74
CA ASP A 239 -4.52 -0.60 -1.78
C ASP A 239 -3.23 -1.42 -1.60
N LYS A 240 -3.03 -2.41 -2.48
CA LYS A 240 -1.83 -3.28 -2.48
C LYS A 240 -0.49 -2.52 -2.61
N THR A 241 -0.52 -1.25 -3.00
CA THR A 241 0.65 -0.38 -3.16
C THR A 241 0.89 0.51 -1.95
N GLY A 242 0.07 0.39 -0.89
CA GLY A 242 0.19 1.20 0.32
C GLY A 242 -0.46 2.59 0.19
N THR A 243 -1.23 2.83 -0.88
CA THR A 243 -1.90 4.11 -1.11
C THR A 243 -3.37 4.06 -0.72
N VAL A 244 -3.82 4.96 0.15
CA VAL A 244 -5.26 5.16 0.41
C VAL A 244 -5.83 6.09 -0.65
N LYS A 245 -6.94 5.73 -1.27
CA LYS A 245 -7.60 6.54 -2.30
C LYS A 245 -8.98 6.98 -1.83
N ILE A 246 -9.26 8.27 -1.92
CA ILE A 246 -10.56 8.87 -1.62
C ILE A 246 -11.05 9.64 -2.84
N ILE A 247 -12.36 9.62 -3.06
CA ILE A 247 -13.04 10.51 -4.00
C ILE A 247 -13.93 11.43 -3.16
N GLU A 248 -13.69 12.74 -3.23
CA GLU A 248 -14.53 13.77 -2.64
C GLU A 248 -15.46 14.30 -3.73
N SER A 249 -16.76 14.39 -3.46
CA SER A 249 -17.69 14.99 -4.41
C SER A 249 -18.75 15.83 -3.72
N ASN A 250 -19.09 16.96 -4.34
CA ASN A 250 -20.25 17.77 -3.95
C ASN A 250 -21.59 17.13 -4.39
N GLN A 251 -21.53 16.11 -5.25
CA GLN A 251 -22.63 15.21 -5.50
C GLN A 251 -22.51 13.97 -4.63
N THR A 252 -23.65 13.36 -4.31
CA THR A 252 -23.65 12.00 -3.79
C THR A 252 -23.01 11.09 -4.85
N ILE A 253 -21.77 10.64 -4.62
CA ILE A 253 -21.07 9.70 -5.51
C ILE A 253 -21.98 8.50 -5.66
N GLN A 254 -22.55 8.32 -6.86
CA GLN A 254 -23.44 7.21 -7.09
C GLN A 254 -22.56 5.94 -7.15
N SER A 255 -22.90 4.98 -6.31
CA SER A 255 -22.25 3.68 -6.08
C SER A 255 -22.26 2.69 -7.26
N ALA A 256 -21.28 1.80 -7.40
CA ALA A 256 -21.39 0.66 -8.34
C ALA A 256 -22.66 -0.17 -8.05
N THR A 257 -23.57 -0.30 -9.01
CA THR A 257 -24.80 -1.09 -8.83
C THR A 257 -24.51 -2.56 -9.12
N ARG A 258 -24.66 -3.43 -8.11
CA ARG A 258 -24.53 -4.89 -8.26
C ARG A 258 -25.90 -5.56 -8.12
N ILE A 259 -26.17 -6.54 -8.96
CA ILE A 259 -27.32 -7.43 -8.82
C ILE A 259 -26.84 -8.74 -8.19
N ILE A 260 -27.51 -9.19 -7.13
CA ILE A 260 -27.20 -10.44 -6.42
C ILE A 260 -28.46 -11.29 -6.32
N LEU A 261 -28.35 -12.58 -6.69
CA LEU A 261 -29.44 -13.53 -6.54
C LEU A 261 -29.37 -14.23 -5.19
N LYS A 262 -30.47 -14.22 -4.45
CA LYS A 262 -30.61 -14.97 -3.19
C LYS A 262 -31.86 -15.83 -3.16
N SER A 263 -31.77 -16.95 -2.46
CA SER A 263 -32.91 -17.82 -2.17
C SER A 263 -33.83 -17.22 -1.11
N LYS A 264 -34.98 -17.84 -0.87
CA LYS A 264 -35.90 -17.46 0.23
C LYS A 264 -35.27 -17.47 1.63
N ASN A 265 -34.16 -18.20 1.81
CA ASN A 265 -33.42 -18.29 3.07
C ASN A 265 -32.19 -17.36 3.09
N ASP A 266 -32.16 -16.35 2.21
CA ASP A 266 -31.09 -15.36 2.08
C ASP A 266 -29.69 -15.93 1.72
N LYS A 267 -29.63 -17.18 1.26
CA LYS A 267 -28.40 -17.78 0.72
C LYS A 267 -28.18 -17.35 -0.73
N LEU A 268 -26.93 -17.01 -1.09
CA LEU A 268 -26.51 -16.76 -2.46
C LEU A 268 -26.88 -17.96 -3.35
N VAL A 269 -27.42 -17.68 -4.54
CA VAL A 269 -27.74 -18.69 -5.55
C VAL A 269 -26.78 -18.54 -6.70
N GLU A 270 -25.98 -19.58 -6.95
CA GLU A 270 -25.05 -19.62 -8.07
C GLU A 270 -25.79 -20.00 -9.34
N ASP A 271 -26.13 -19.00 -10.15
CA ASP A 271 -26.73 -19.19 -11.46
C ASP A 271 -26.08 -18.24 -12.48
N ASN A 272 -26.19 -18.58 -13.75
CA ASN A 272 -25.68 -17.81 -14.87
C ASN A 272 -26.83 -17.43 -15.79
N GLY A 273 -26.68 -16.31 -16.49
CA GLY A 273 -27.66 -15.96 -17.51
C GLY A 273 -27.63 -14.50 -17.91
N THR A 274 -28.76 -14.03 -18.44
CA THR A 274 -28.88 -12.66 -18.93
C THR A 274 -30.20 -12.02 -18.55
N PHE A 275 -30.21 -10.70 -18.47
CA PHE A 275 -31.41 -9.93 -18.14
C PHE A 275 -31.37 -8.53 -18.76
N LYS A 276 -32.50 -7.82 -18.69
CA LYS A 276 -32.61 -6.40 -19.07
C LYS A 276 -33.24 -5.61 -17.94
N ILE A 277 -33.00 -4.31 -17.92
CA ILE A 277 -33.55 -3.39 -16.91
C ILE A 277 -34.47 -2.39 -17.59
N LYS A 278 -35.61 -2.08 -16.97
CA LYS A 278 -36.45 -0.94 -17.29
C LYS A 278 -36.43 0.06 -16.15
N MET A 279 -36.44 1.34 -16.50
CA MET A 279 -36.63 2.44 -15.55
C MET A 279 -38.12 2.75 -15.44
N LEU A 280 -38.58 3.04 -14.23
CA LEU A 280 -39.97 3.34 -13.91
C LEU A 280 -40.09 4.76 -13.32
N ASN A 281 -41.21 5.42 -13.57
CA ASN A 281 -41.56 6.67 -12.91
C ASN A 281 -42.20 6.41 -11.53
N GLU A 282 -42.50 7.48 -10.80
CA GLU A 282 -43.13 7.43 -9.47
C GLU A 282 -44.48 6.69 -9.44
N LYS A 283 -45.19 6.67 -10.57
CA LYS A 283 -46.47 5.96 -10.75
C LYS A 283 -46.29 4.49 -11.18
N GLY A 284 -45.06 3.97 -11.15
CA GLY A 284 -44.73 2.59 -11.57
C GLY A 284 -44.80 2.33 -13.08
N LYS A 285 -45.02 3.38 -13.90
CA LYS A 285 -45.05 3.25 -15.36
C LYS A 285 -43.65 3.36 -15.92
N THR A 286 -43.42 2.68 -17.04
CA THR A 286 -42.14 2.71 -17.75
C THR A 286 -41.75 4.15 -18.13
N LEU A 287 -40.58 4.60 -17.68
CA LEU A 287 -39.99 5.89 -18.02
C LEU A 287 -39.27 5.78 -19.37
N LYS A 288 -39.66 6.62 -20.33
CA LYS A 288 -39.13 6.64 -21.70
C LYS A 288 -38.32 7.92 -21.92
N ASN A 289 -37.41 7.89 -22.89
CA ASN A 289 -36.62 9.05 -23.34
C ASN A 289 -35.72 9.70 -22.26
N TYR A 290 -35.49 9.03 -21.14
CA TYR A 290 -34.45 9.40 -20.18
C TYR A 290 -33.07 9.31 -20.86
N LYS A 291 -32.21 10.34 -20.70
CA LYS A 291 -30.87 10.39 -21.28
C LYS A 291 -29.91 11.14 -20.34
N LYS A 292 -28.80 10.49 -20.02
CA LYS A 292 -27.57 11.02 -19.42
C LYS A 292 -26.36 10.53 -20.25
N GLN A 293 -25.16 11.03 -19.94
CA GLN A 293 -23.92 10.78 -20.67
C GLN A 293 -23.66 9.27 -20.93
N TYR A 294 -23.87 8.42 -19.91
CA TYR A 294 -23.59 6.97 -20.01
C TYR A 294 -24.82 6.07 -19.81
N LEU A 295 -25.99 6.65 -19.56
CA LEU A 295 -27.23 5.91 -19.33
C LEU A 295 -28.37 6.54 -20.13
N LYS A 296 -29.12 5.73 -20.87
CA LYS A 296 -30.34 6.19 -21.55
C LYS A 296 -31.41 5.12 -21.59
N THR A 297 -32.64 5.51 -21.85
CA THR A 297 -33.75 4.58 -22.09
C THR A 297 -34.19 4.64 -23.54
N ASP A 298 -34.62 3.49 -24.08
CA ASP A 298 -35.26 3.47 -25.40
C ASP A 298 -36.76 3.81 -25.33
N LYS A 299 -37.44 3.81 -26.50
CA LYS A 299 -38.88 4.07 -26.60
C LYS A 299 -39.78 3.14 -25.76
N ASN A 300 -39.23 2.03 -25.30
CA ASN A 300 -39.90 1.04 -24.44
C ASN A 300 -39.41 1.11 -22.98
N GLY A 301 -38.65 2.15 -22.65
CA GLY A 301 -38.03 2.41 -21.35
C GLY A 301 -36.98 1.39 -20.93
N CYS A 302 -36.46 0.58 -21.86
CA CYS A 302 -35.35 -0.33 -21.54
C CYS A 302 -34.07 0.50 -21.39
N VAL A 303 -33.40 0.31 -20.26
CA VAL A 303 -32.12 0.94 -19.96
C VAL A 303 -31.05 0.43 -20.93
N ARG A 304 -30.23 1.37 -21.39
CA ARG A 304 -28.97 1.14 -22.08
C ARG A 304 -27.86 1.84 -21.33
N MET A 305 -26.75 1.14 -21.14
CA MET A 305 -25.57 1.63 -20.44
C MET A 305 -24.37 1.57 -21.38
N TYR A 306 -23.50 2.56 -21.30
CA TYR A 306 -22.23 2.56 -22.02
C TYR A 306 -21.14 1.95 -21.14
N ASP A 307 -20.47 0.92 -21.62
CA ASP A 307 -19.41 0.20 -20.86
C ASP A 307 -17.99 0.72 -21.16
N GLY A 308 -17.87 1.88 -21.81
CA GLY A 308 -16.61 2.43 -22.31
C GLY A 308 -16.34 2.07 -23.78
N VAL A 309 -16.99 1.03 -24.32
CA VAL A 309 -16.78 0.55 -25.71
C VAL A 309 -18.09 0.55 -26.51
N ARG A 310 -19.21 0.21 -25.88
CA ARG A 310 -20.50 0.03 -26.56
C ARG A 310 -21.69 0.28 -25.64
N TRP A 311 -22.82 0.61 -26.27
CA TRP A 311 -24.10 0.68 -25.59
C TRP A 311 -24.70 -0.72 -25.42
N MET A 312 -24.69 -1.21 -24.19
CA MET A 312 -25.29 -2.48 -23.79
C MET A 312 -26.75 -2.28 -23.36
N ARG A 313 -27.60 -3.27 -23.66
CA ARG A 313 -29.02 -3.31 -23.23
C ARG A 313 -29.41 -4.63 -22.55
N THR A 314 -28.48 -5.56 -22.52
CA THR A 314 -28.61 -6.89 -21.95
C THR A 314 -27.40 -7.07 -21.05
N PHE A 315 -27.63 -7.44 -19.81
CA PHE A 315 -26.60 -7.60 -18.79
C PHE A 315 -26.42 -9.08 -18.49
N THR A 316 -25.21 -9.46 -18.11
CA THR A 316 -24.83 -10.86 -17.88
C THR A 316 -24.67 -11.09 -16.39
N LEU A 317 -25.32 -12.15 -15.90
CA LEU A 317 -25.17 -12.65 -14.55
C LEU A 317 -24.20 -13.83 -14.57
N LYS A 318 -23.21 -13.83 -13.68
CA LYS A 318 -22.27 -14.93 -13.46
C LYS A 318 -22.24 -15.32 -11.98
N ASN A 319 -22.38 -16.60 -11.68
CA ASN A 319 -22.39 -17.17 -10.32
C ASN A 319 -23.27 -16.35 -9.35
N GLY A 320 -24.48 -16.01 -9.79
CA GLY A 320 -25.45 -15.27 -8.98
C GLY A 320 -25.20 -13.78 -8.86
N LYS A 321 -24.19 -13.22 -9.54
CA LYS A 321 -23.78 -11.81 -9.41
C LYS A 321 -23.67 -11.12 -10.77
N SER A 322 -23.97 -9.84 -10.83
CA SER A 322 -23.73 -8.98 -11.99
C SER A 322 -23.32 -7.59 -11.52
N VAL A 323 -22.25 -7.04 -12.08
CA VAL A 323 -21.88 -5.63 -11.90
C VAL A 323 -22.40 -4.87 -13.13
N LEU A 324 -23.12 -3.76 -12.90
CA LEU A 324 -23.61 -2.94 -13.99
C LEU A 324 -22.51 -1.97 -14.47
N PRO A 325 -22.38 -1.71 -15.78
CA PRO A 325 -21.34 -0.82 -16.31
C PRO A 325 -21.49 0.64 -15.87
N VAL A 326 -22.71 1.05 -15.51
CA VAL A 326 -23.03 2.40 -15.09
C VAL A 326 -23.91 2.32 -13.87
N VAL A 327 -23.69 3.25 -12.96
CA VAL A 327 -24.50 3.38 -11.77
C VAL A 327 -25.92 3.78 -12.11
N LEU A 328 -26.88 3.10 -11.51
CA LEU A 328 -28.28 3.50 -11.62
C LEU A 328 -28.55 4.71 -10.72
N PRO A 329 -29.19 5.78 -11.23
CA PRO A 329 -29.63 6.89 -10.40
C PRO A 329 -30.79 6.48 -9.48
N ASP A 330 -31.09 7.30 -8.49
CA ASP A 330 -32.26 7.12 -7.63
C ASP A 330 -33.54 6.96 -8.45
N GLY A 331 -34.32 5.95 -8.09
CA GLY A 331 -35.55 5.64 -8.82
C GLY A 331 -36.01 4.20 -8.68
N ASN A 332 -37.11 3.93 -9.36
CA ASN A 332 -37.73 2.62 -9.40
C ASN A 332 -37.35 1.89 -10.70
N TYR A 333 -37.06 0.60 -10.59
CA TYR A 333 -36.57 -0.21 -11.70
C TYR A 333 -37.25 -1.57 -11.72
N LYS A 334 -37.16 -2.21 -12.89
CA LYS A 334 -37.67 -3.56 -13.11
C LYS A 334 -36.73 -4.39 -13.95
N ILE A 335 -36.39 -5.58 -13.49
CA ILE A 335 -35.80 -6.62 -14.34
C ILE A 335 -36.85 -7.16 -15.30
N THR A 336 -36.48 -7.24 -16.57
CA THR A 336 -37.30 -7.80 -17.64
C THR A 336 -36.48 -8.74 -18.50
N LYS A 337 -37.16 -9.68 -19.17
CA LYS A 337 -36.54 -10.63 -20.10
C LYS A 337 -35.33 -11.37 -19.49
N SER A 338 -35.43 -11.74 -18.21
CA SER A 338 -34.44 -12.58 -17.54
C SER A 338 -34.49 -14.00 -18.13
N LYS A 339 -33.32 -14.55 -18.43
CA LYS A 339 -33.09 -15.94 -18.80
C LYS A 339 -31.92 -16.42 -17.96
N PHE A 340 -32.20 -17.07 -16.85
CA PHE A 340 -31.21 -17.75 -16.03
C PHE A 340 -31.31 -19.25 -16.26
N ASN A 341 -30.24 -19.99 -15.97
CA ASN A 341 -30.18 -21.41 -16.33
C ASN A 341 -31.02 -22.24 -15.37
N ASP A 342 -30.86 -22.00 -14.07
CA ASP A 342 -31.32 -22.91 -13.03
C ASP A 342 -32.37 -22.29 -12.09
N CYS A 343 -32.62 -20.98 -12.20
CA CYS A 343 -33.59 -20.28 -11.34
C CYS A 343 -34.51 -19.30 -12.07
N SER A 344 -35.60 -18.95 -11.38
CA SER A 344 -36.57 -17.95 -11.81
C SER A 344 -36.70 -16.85 -10.76
N LEU A 345 -36.81 -15.59 -11.20
CA LEU A 345 -37.04 -14.44 -10.33
C LEU A 345 -38.44 -14.48 -9.72
N LYS A 346 -38.51 -14.25 -8.41
CA LYS A 346 -39.76 -13.93 -7.69
C LYS A 346 -39.99 -12.43 -7.66
N THR A 347 -38.93 -11.66 -7.39
CA THR A 347 -38.97 -10.21 -7.38
C THR A 347 -38.35 -9.66 -8.66
N PHE A 348 -39.13 -8.87 -9.38
CA PHE A 348 -38.69 -8.22 -10.62
C PHE A 348 -38.44 -6.73 -10.41
N ASP A 349 -39.14 -6.11 -9.46
CA ASP A 349 -39.05 -4.69 -9.19
C ASP A 349 -38.03 -4.43 -8.06
N PHE A 350 -37.25 -3.36 -8.19
CA PHE A 350 -36.27 -2.94 -7.19
C PHE A 350 -36.15 -1.41 -7.19
N LYS A 351 -35.66 -0.87 -6.08
CA LYS A 351 -35.49 0.57 -5.88
C LYS A 351 -34.02 0.90 -5.62
N ILE A 352 -33.55 1.97 -6.24
CA ILE A 352 -32.26 2.59 -5.93
C ILE A 352 -32.53 3.85 -5.12
N SER A 353 -31.78 4.01 -4.03
CA SER A 353 -31.74 5.25 -3.26
C SER A 353 -30.30 5.57 -2.85
N SER A 354 -30.03 6.86 -2.68
CA SER A 354 -28.76 7.39 -2.12
C SER A 354 -28.40 6.81 -0.75
N ASN A 355 -29.37 6.26 -0.01
CA ASN A 355 -29.18 5.69 1.33
C ASN A 355 -28.89 4.18 1.35
N THR A 356 -28.74 3.53 0.20
CA THR A 356 -28.55 2.06 0.10
C THR A 356 -27.10 1.68 -0.24
N ILE A 357 -26.16 2.00 0.65
CA ILE A 357 -24.74 1.59 0.52
C ILE A 357 -24.55 0.26 1.25
N SER A 358 -24.02 -0.72 0.54
CA SER A 358 -23.80 -2.11 0.98
C SER A 358 -22.33 -2.46 1.24
N GLY A 359 -21.41 -1.55 0.94
CA GLY A 359 -19.96 -1.72 1.09
C GLY A 359 -19.17 -0.84 0.13
N LEU A 360 -17.87 -1.09 -0.01
CA LEU A 360 -16.97 -0.44 -0.96
C LEU A 360 -16.36 -1.48 -1.94
N ASP A 361 -16.02 -1.09 -3.17
CA ASP A 361 -15.33 -1.95 -4.13
C ASP A 361 -13.81 -1.88 -4.01
N GLY A 362 -13.09 -2.58 -4.90
CA GLY A 362 -11.61 -2.63 -4.87
C GLY A 362 -10.93 -1.29 -5.14
N ASP A 363 -11.69 -0.31 -5.67
CA ASP A 363 -11.26 1.07 -5.88
C ASP A 363 -11.88 2.01 -4.82
N SER A 364 -12.41 1.45 -3.73
CA SER A 364 -13.04 2.15 -2.62
C SER A 364 -14.28 2.96 -3.01
N GLN A 365 -14.93 2.64 -4.13
CA GLN A 365 -16.20 3.27 -4.49
C GLN A 365 -17.36 2.59 -3.74
N PRO A 366 -18.35 3.37 -3.24
CA PRO A 366 -19.53 2.79 -2.62
C PRO A 366 -20.21 1.78 -3.55
N ILE A 367 -20.75 0.70 -2.99
CA ILE A 367 -21.49 -0.32 -3.74
C ILE A 367 -22.93 -0.35 -3.27
N ASN A 368 -23.87 -0.40 -4.21
CA ASN A 368 -25.27 -0.68 -3.93
C ASN A 368 -25.64 -2.10 -4.42
N ASP A 369 -25.87 -2.99 -3.46
CA ASP A 369 -26.30 -4.36 -3.70
C ASP A 369 -27.81 -4.46 -3.80
N ILE A 370 -28.27 -4.80 -5.00
CA ILE A 370 -29.67 -5.13 -5.26
C ILE A 370 -29.84 -6.63 -5.17
N VAL A 371 -30.45 -7.05 -4.07
CA VAL A 371 -30.80 -8.44 -3.82
C VAL A 371 -32.12 -8.78 -4.49
N LEU A 372 -32.10 -9.79 -5.36
CA LEU A 372 -33.30 -10.32 -6.00
C LEU A 372 -33.56 -11.74 -5.52
N GLN A 373 -34.80 -12.00 -5.12
CA GLN A 373 -35.20 -13.31 -4.65
C GLN A 373 -35.52 -14.23 -5.83
N VAL A 374 -35.04 -15.47 -5.75
CA VAL A 374 -35.26 -16.50 -6.77
C VAL A 374 -35.82 -17.80 -6.21
N THR A 375 -36.34 -18.62 -7.12
CA THR A 375 -36.75 -20.02 -6.86
C THR A 375 -36.07 -20.92 -7.88
N TYR A 376 -35.51 -22.04 -7.44
CA TYR A 376 -34.95 -23.04 -8.34
C TYR A 376 -36.01 -23.56 -9.31
N CYS A 377 -35.65 -23.58 -10.58
CA CYS A 377 -36.39 -24.29 -11.62
C CYS A 377 -36.07 -25.77 -11.44
N ARG A 378 -37.11 -26.60 -11.25
CA ARG A 378 -36.93 -28.06 -11.19
C ARG A 378 -36.65 -28.64 -12.57
#